data_AF-A0A5M3X6I7-F1
#
_entry.id   AF-A0A5M3X6I7-F1
#
_cell.length_a   1.000
_cell.length_b   1.000
_cell.length_c   1.000
_cell.angle_alpha   90.00
_cell.angle_beta   90.00
_cell.angle_gamma   90.00
#
_symmetry.space_group_name_H-M   'P 1'
#
loop_
_entity.id
_entity.type
_entity.pdbx_description
1 polymer ?
#
loop_
_entity_poly.entity_id
_entity_poly.type
_entity_poly.pdbx_seq_one_letter_code
_entity_poly.pdbx_strand_id
1 'polypeptide(L)' 'MIDRTGPIAIGAGFSGKGFKFTPSVGRILADLVDGLPPHPLFSLAAHRAAIA' A
#
# COMPACT_ATOMS: atom_id res chain seq x y z
N MET A 1 -1.81 -1.39 -4.78
CA MET A 1 -0.60 -1.81 -4.05
C MET A 1 -0.35 -0.82 -2.92
N ILE A 2 -0.22 -1.31 -1.69
CA ILE A 2 0.10 -0.51 -0.52
C ILE A 2 1.13 -1.30 0.30
N ASP A 3 2.36 -0.82 0.37
CA ASP A 3 3.50 -1.57 0.92
C ASP A 3 4.62 -0.63 1.43
N ARG A 4 5.65 -1.19 2.06
CA ARG A 4 6.89 -0.50 2.44
C ARG A 4 8.12 -1.23 1.90
N THR A 5 9.14 -0.49 1.49
CA THR A 5 10.44 -1.03 1.09
C THR A 5 11.53 -0.19 1.75
N GLY A 6 12.15 -0.73 2.80
CA GLY A 6 13.07 0.04 3.65
C GLY A 6 12.38 1.30 4.18
N PRO A 7 12.95 2.50 3.96
CA PRO A 7 12.37 3.77 4.43
C PRO A 7 11.24 4.32 3.54
N ILE A 8 10.83 3.61 2.47
CA ILE A 8 9.86 4.11 1.49
C ILE A 8 8.50 3.47 1.74
N ALA A 9 7.48 4.29 2.03
CA ALA A 9 6.08 3.89 2.00
C ALA A 9 5.49 4.09 0.59
N ILE A 10 4.72 3.11 0.11
CA ILE A 10 4.18 3.06 -1.26
C ILE A 10 2.66 2.96 -1.17
N GLY A 11 1.96 3.88 -1.81
CA GLY A 11 0.51 3.82 -2.02
C GLY A 11 0.18 4.15 -3.47
N ALA A 12 -0.07 3.12 -4.29
CA ALA A 12 -0.20 3.29 -5.74
C ALA A 12 -1.20 2.31 -6.38
N GLY A 13 -1.52 2.56 -7.66
CA GLY A 13 -2.39 1.69 -8.46
C GLY A 13 -3.88 1.90 -8.22
N PHE A 14 -4.30 3.12 -7.85
CA PHE A 14 -5.72 3.44 -7.59
C PHE A 14 -6.52 3.79 -8.87
N SER A 15 -5.88 3.88 -10.04
CA SER A 15 -6.53 4.11 -11.35
C SER A 15 -7.48 5.33 -11.41
N GLY A 16 -7.13 6.45 -10.79
CA GLY A 16 -8.02 7.64 -10.70
C GLY A 16 -9.17 7.50 -9.70
N LYS A 17 -9.27 6.36 -9.03
CA LYS A 17 -10.28 6.02 -8.03
C LYS A 17 -9.66 5.95 -6.62
N GLY A 18 -8.62 6.74 -6.33
CA GLY A 18 -8.06 6.82 -4.98
C GLY A 18 -8.88 7.71 -4.04
N PHE A 19 -9.41 8.81 -4.57
CA PHE A 19 -9.95 9.93 -3.77
C PHE A 19 -11.00 9.55 -2.71
N LYS A 20 -11.87 8.59 -3.01
CA LYS A 20 -12.97 8.21 -2.09
C LYS A 20 -12.49 7.42 -0.86
N PHE A 21 -11.24 6.97 -0.88
CA PHE A 21 -10.62 6.20 0.17
C PHE A 21 -9.48 6.95 0.86
N THR A 22 -9.25 8.22 0.51
CA THR A 22 -8.10 9.00 1.00
C THR A 22 -7.92 8.94 2.52
N PRO A 23 -8.96 9.08 3.37
CA PRO A 23 -8.77 8.97 4.81
C PRO A 23 -8.28 7.58 5.26
N SER A 24 -8.88 6.52 4.72
CA SER A 24 -8.52 5.14 5.07
C SER A 24 -7.13 4.77 4.53
N VAL A 25 -6.82 5.14 3.29
CA VAL A 25 -5.50 4.93 2.67
C VAL A 25 -4.42 5.71 3.43
N GLY A 26 -4.70 6.95 3.84
CA GLY A 26 -3.78 7.76 4.63
C GLY A 26 -3.43 7.10 5.97
N ARG A 27 -4.43 6.51 6.66
CA ARG A 27 -4.18 5.76 7.91
C ARG A 27 -3.29 4.54 7.68
N ILE A 28 -3.56 3.74 6.65
CA ILE A 28 -2.73 2.58 6.33
C ILE A 28 -1.29 3.01 5.99
N LEU A 29 -1.11 4.12 5.28
CA LEU A 29 0.22 4.64 4.98
C LEU A 29 0.95 5.15 6.23
N ALA A 30 0.25 5.77 7.17
CA ALA A 30 0.82 6.16 8.46
C ALA A 30 1.28 4.93 9.26
N ASP A 31 0.45 3.88 9.33
CA ASP A 31 0.80 2.62 9.99
C ASP A 31 2.10 2.02 9.41
N LEU A 32 2.26 2.06 8.07
CA LEU A 32 3.47 1.58 7.40
C LEU A 32 4.72 2.41 7.74
N VAL A 33 4.56 3.72 7.90
CA VAL A 33 5.63 4.64 8.34
C VAL A 33 6.04 4.32 9.78
N ASP A 34 5.07 4.00 10.63
CA ASP A 34 5.29 3.62 12.04
C ASP A 34 5.87 2.21 12.22
N GLY A 35 6.07 1.46 11.13
CA GLY A 35 6.70 0.14 11.18
C GLY A 35 5.75 -1.04 11.17
N LEU A 36 4.44 -0.80 11.08
CA LEU A 36 3.46 -1.89 10.99
C LEU A 36 3.59 -2.64 9.65
N PRO A 37 3.25 -3.94 9.63
CA PRO A 37 3.34 -4.73 8.43
C PRO A 37 2.27 -4.33 7.40
N PRO A 38 2.56 -4.48 6.09
CA PRO A 38 1.59 -4.25 5.03
C PRO A 38 0.49 -5.32 5.04
N HIS A 39 -0.68 -4.95 4.52
CA HIS A 39 -1.76 -5.91 4.35
C HIS A 39 -1.41 -6.91 3.23
N PRO A 40 -1.49 -8.24 3.47
CA PRO A 40 -1.02 -9.26 2.52
C PRO A 40 -1.60 -9.12 1.11
N LEU A 41 -2.90 -8.86 1.00
CA LEU A 41 -3.61 -8.73 -0.29
C LEU A 41 -3.14 -7.57 -1.17
N PHE A 42 -2.49 -6.56 -0.60
CA PHE A 42 -2.11 -5.35 -1.32
C PHE A 42 -0.59 -5.13 -1.39
N SER A 43 0.20 -6.07 -0.87
CA SER A 43 1.65 -6.01 -0.84
C SER A 43 2.28 -6.05 -2.24
N LEU A 44 3.51 -5.56 -2.37
CA LEU A 44 4.32 -5.68 -3.59
C LEU A 44 4.60 -7.14 -3.93
N ALA A 45 4.80 -7.99 -2.92
CA ALA A 45 4.95 -9.42 -3.10
C ALA A 45 3.71 -10.05 -3.76
N ALA A 46 2.51 -9.72 -3.26
CA ALA A 46 1.26 -10.17 -3.86
C ALA A 46 1.09 -9.65 -5.30
N HIS A 47 1.45 -8.39 -5.56
CA HIS A 47 1.39 -7.84 -6.91
C HIS A 47 2.34 -8.57 -7.87
N ARG A 48 3.58 -8.84 -7.45
CA ARG A 48 4.57 -9.60 -8.24
C ARG A 48 4.09 -11.01 -8.56
N ALA A 49 3.49 -11.71 -7.60
CA ALA A 49 2.93 -13.04 -7.81
C ALA A 49 1.77 -13.05 -8.81
N ALA A 50 1.02 -11.94 -8.92
CA ALA A 50 -0.13 -11.84 -9.82
C ALA A 50 0.22 -11.50 -11.27
N ILE A 51 1.45 -11.06 -11.55
CA ILE A 51 1.93 -10.68 -12.89
C ILE A 51 2.98 -11.64 -13.46
N ALA A 52 3.37 -12.65 -12.69
CA ALA A 52 4.21 -13.76 -13.12
C ALA A 52 3.35 -14.86 -13.76
#